data_AF-A0A482Y919-F1
#
_entry.id   AF-A0A482Y919-F1
#
_cell.length_a   1.000
_cell.length_b   1.000
_cell.length_c   1.000
_cell.angle_alpha   90.00
_cell.angle_beta   90.00
_cell.angle_gamma   90.00
#
_symmetry.space_group_name_H-M   'P 1'
#
loop_
_entity.id
_entity.type
_entity.pdbx_description
1 polymer ?
#
loop_
_entity_poly.entity_id
_entity_poly.type
_entity_poly.pdbx_seq_one_letter_code
_entity_poly.pdbx_strand_id
1 'polypeptide(L)'
;MSIALRTLDDGAWISINDSRQVSVSDVWSLTTGAFCDCSPAYVLLEAFVDVDIDGSIVVAHAVGQCLECGTRDSIERLPVGRIVNDDFYPYDPEDVQWLVEPDGERP
;
A
#
# COMPACT_ATOMS: atom_id res chain seq x y z
N MET A 1 5.83 -15.50 -16.15
CA MET A 1 5.59 -16.60 -15.19
C MET A 1 4.28 -16.28 -14.46
N SER A 2 3.85 -16.99 -13.41
CA SER A 2 2.74 -16.50 -12.55
C SER A 2 3.29 -16.09 -11.19
N ILE A 3 3.00 -14.87 -10.74
CA ILE A 3 3.35 -14.39 -9.40
C ILE A 3 2.20 -14.70 -8.45
N ALA A 4 2.50 -15.35 -7.32
CA ALA A 4 1.51 -15.57 -6.27
C ALA A 4 1.49 -14.39 -5.31
N LEU A 5 0.33 -13.73 -5.19
CA LEU A 5 0.07 -12.59 -4.29
C LEU A 5 -1.00 -12.96 -3.28
N ARG A 6 -0.78 -12.61 -2.01
CA ARG A 6 -1.77 -12.75 -0.92
C ARG A 6 -1.38 -11.93 0.30
N THR A 7 -2.34 -11.65 1.17
CA THR A 7 -2.09 -11.23 2.56
C THR A 7 -1.72 -12.45 3.41
N LEU A 8 -0.90 -12.26 4.46
CA LEU A 8 -0.46 -13.29 5.40
C LEU A 8 -0.54 -12.80 6.85
N ASP A 9 -0.59 -13.75 7.78
CA ASP A 9 -0.45 -13.51 9.23
C ASP A 9 -1.48 -12.48 9.74
N ASP A 10 -2.76 -12.79 9.47
CA ASP A 10 -3.91 -11.92 9.78
C ASP A 10 -3.78 -10.49 9.21
N GLY A 11 -3.15 -10.37 8.03
CA GLY A 11 -2.97 -9.10 7.33
C GLY A 11 -1.73 -8.33 7.76
N ALA A 12 -0.83 -8.90 8.56
CA ALA A 12 0.41 -8.22 8.95
C ALA A 12 1.43 -8.09 7.81
N TRP A 13 1.32 -8.95 6.78
CA TRP A 13 2.26 -8.97 5.65
C TRP A 13 1.55 -9.12 4.30
N ILE A 14 2.12 -8.48 3.27
CA ILE A 14 1.91 -8.88 1.87
C ILE A 14 3.00 -9.88 1.49
N SER A 15 2.57 -10.99 0.91
CA SER A 15 3.45 -12.02 0.39
C SER A 15 3.48 -12.05 -1.13
N ILE A 16 4.70 -12.10 -1.66
CA ILE A 16 4.98 -12.30 -3.08
C ILE A 16 5.79 -13.58 -3.21
N ASN A 17 5.28 -14.54 -3.99
CA ASN A 17 5.92 -15.85 -4.21
C ASN A 17 6.34 -16.52 -2.88
N ASP A 18 5.40 -16.58 -1.93
CA ASP A 18 5.55 -17.20 -0.60
C ASP A 18 6.61 -16.54 0.31
N SER A 19 7.13 -15.37 -0.08
CA SER A 19 8.06 -14.57 0.74
C SER A 19 7.34 -13.34 1.30
N ARG A 20 7.61 -13.00 2.56
CA ARG A 20 7.13 -11.76 3.21
C ARG A 20 7.89 -10.57 2.63
N GLN A 21 7.20 -9.60 2.04
CA GLN A 21 7.83 -8.46 1.35
C GLN A 21 7.48 -7.11 1.96
N VAL A 22 6.21 -6.86 2.28
CA VAL A 22 5.74 -5.58 2.82
C VAL A 22 5.06 -5.81 4.16
N SER A 23 5.41 -5.01 5.16
CA SER A 23 4.92 -5.13 6.54
C SER A 23 3.98 -4.00 6.90
N VAL A 24 3.04 -4.26 7.82
CA VAL A 24 2.25 -3.18 8.44
C VAL A 24 3.07 -2.35 9.45
N SER A 25 4.28 -2.79 9.81
CA SER A 25 5.13 -2.07 10.78
C SER A 25 5.73 -0.77 10.23
N ASP A 26 5.62 -0.53 8.93
CA ASP A 26 6.16 0.64 8.27
C ASP A 26 5.21 1.85 8.40
N VAL A 27 5.80 3.05 8.45
CA VAL A 27 5.06 4.32 8.44
C VAL A 27 5.09 4.89 7.03
N TRP A 28 3.92 5.04 6.43
CA TRP A 28 3.77 5.50 5.05
C TRP A 28 3.56 7.01 4.98
N SER A 29 4.35 7.67 4.14
CA SER A 29 4.20 9.09 3.85
C SER A 29 3.21 9.30 2.70
N LEU A 30 2.00 9.76 3.00
CA LEU A 30 0.95 9.98 2.01
C LEU A 30 0.75 11.47 1.74
N THR A 31 0.44 11.79 0.48
CA THR A 31 0.14 13.17 0.08
C THR A 31 -1.12 13.73 0.76
N THR A 32 -1.22 15.05 0.83
CA THR A 32 -2.37 15.72 1.45
C THR A 32 -3.68 15.33 0.78
N GLY A 33 -4.69 14.99 1.59
CA GLY A 33 -5.99 14.55 1.12
C GLY A 33 -6.05 13.10 0.66
N ALA A 34 -4.92 12.38 0.62
CA ALA A 34 -4.90 10.94 0.33
C ALA A 34 -5.49 10.10 1.48
N PHE A 35 -5.37 10.57 2.71
CA PHE A 35 -5.84 9.86 3.91
C PHE A 35 -6.50 10.79 4.92
N CYS A 36 -5.91 11.96 5.13
CA CYS A 36 -6.45 13.04 5.94
C CYS A 36 -5.88 14.39 5.46
N ASP A 37 -6.22 15.49 6.13
CA ASP A 37 -5.79 16.84 5.77
C ASP A 37 -4.32 17.17 6.17
N CYS A 38 -3.55 16.22 6.69
CA CYS A 38 -2.13 16.40 7.02
C CYS A 38 -1.26 16.53 5.74
N SER A 39 -0.07 17.14 5.85
CA SER A 39 0.81 17.43 4.71
C SER A 39 2.30 17.21 5.02
N PRO A 40 2.89 16.05 4.68
CA PRO A 40 2.20 14.80 4.31
C PRO A 40 1.49 14.18 5.53
N ALA A 41 0.63 13.19 5.29
CA ALA A 41 0.10 12.34 6.34
C ALA A 41 1.08 11.17 6.59
N TYR A 42 1.61 11.06 7.81
CA TYR A 42 2.39 9.90 8.23
C TYR A 42 1.46 8.83 8.81
N VAL A 43 1.29 7.72 8.11
CA VAL A 43 0.29 6.69 8.43
C VAL A 43 0.98 5.40 8.83
N LEU A 44 0.79 4.98 10.08
CA LEU A 44 1.15 3.64 10.52
C LEU A 44 0.06 2.68 10.04
N LEU A 45 0.44 1.65 9.29
CA LEU A 45 -0.50 0.61 8.90
C LEU A 45 -0.78 -0.32 10.08
N GLU A 46 -1.99 -0.86 10.11
CA GLU A 46 -2.44 -1.76 11.17
C GLU A 46 -2.78 -3.14 10.62
N ALA A 47 -3.29 -3.21 9.39
CA ALA A 47 -3.62 -4.45 8.69
C ALA A 47 -3.71 -4.24 7.18
N PHE A 48 -3.28 -5.22 6.40
CA PHE A 48 -3.66 -5.40 5.00
C PHE A 48 -4.92 -6.26 4.93
N VAL A 49 -5.95 -5.71 4.29
CA VAL A 49 -7.25 -6.36 4.07
C VAL A 49 -7.22 -7.16 2.78
N ASP A 50 -6.61 -6.60 1.73
CA ASP A 50 -6.53 -7.22 0.41
C ASP A 50 -5.29 -6.73 -0.37
N VAL A 51 -4.92 -7.44 -1.43
CA VAL A 51 -3.85 -7.06 -2.35
C VAL A 51 -4.20 -7.41 -3.79
N ASP A 52 -3.93 -6.49 -4.72
CA ASP A 52 -4.22 -6.64 -6.14
C ASP A 52 -3.09 -6.07 -7.01
N ILE A 53 -3.19 -6.26 -8.32
CA ILE A 53 -2.30 -5.70 -9.33
C ILE A 53 -3.08 -4.73 -10.22
N ASP A 54 -2.61 -3.49 -10.28
CA ASP A 54 -3.06 -2.47 -11.21
C ASP A 54 -2.00 -2.23 -12.30
N GLY A 55 -2.18 -2.83 -13.46
CA GLY A 55 -1.17 -2.87 -14.52
C GLY A 55 0.13 -3.55 -14.04
N SER A 56 1.14 -2.75 -13.69
CA SER A 56 2.40 -3.24 -13.10
C SER A 56 2.56 -2.88 -11.62
N ILE A 57 1.64 -2.09 -11.05
CA ILE A 57 1.71 -1.61 -9.67
C ILE A 57 1.01 -2.63 -8.78
N VAL A 58 1.63 -3.01 -7.68
CA VAL A 58 0.96 -3.79 -6.63
C VAL A 58 0.28 -2.80 -5.70
N VAL A 59 -1.03 -2.93 -5.54
CA VAL A 59 -1.84 -2.08 -4.68
C VAL A 59 -2.42 -2.89 -3.52
N ALA A 60 -2.51 -2.27 -2.36
CA ALA A 60 -3.03 -2.89 -1.16
C ALA A 60 -4.23 -2.10 -0.63
N HIS A 61 -5.25 -2.85 -0.20
CA HIS A 61 -6.26 -2.31 0.69
C HIS A 61 -5.75 -2.48 2.13
N ALA A 62 -5.60 -1.38 2.86
CA ALA A 62 -5.08 -1.39 4.22
C ALA A 62 -5.98 -0.60 5.17
N VAL A 63 -5.79 -0.81 6.46
CA VAL A 63 -6.29 0.07 7.53
C VAL A 63 -5.09 0.68 8.21
N GLY A 64 -5.15 1.97 8.51
CA GLY A 64 -4.05 2.68 9.15
C GLY A 64 -4.50 3.80 10.08
N GLN A 65 -3.53 4.36 10.80
CA GLN A 65 -3.71 5.52 11.65
C GLN A 65 -2.67 6.59 11.33
N CYS A 66 -3.11 7.82 11.12
CA CYS A 66 -2.22 8.97 11.00
C CYS A 66 -1.62 9.29 12.36
N LEU A 67 -0.29 9.35 12.43
CA LEU A 67 0.47 9.62 13.65
C LEU A 67 0.39 11.08 14.11
N GLU A 68 0.03 11.99 13.20
CA GLU A 68 -0.04 13.44 13.50
C GLU A 68 -1.40 13.83 14.09
N CYS A 69 -2.50 13.54 13.38
CA CYS A 69 -3.85 13.95 13.78
C CYS A 69 -4.67 12.83 14.44
N GLY A 70 -4.17 11.59 14.44
CA GLY A 70 -4.84 10.44 15.03
C GLY A 70 -5.98 9.85 14.20
N THR A 71 -6.27 10.39 13.00
CA THR A 71 -7.29 9.84 12.08
C THR A 71 -7.00 8.38 11.80
N ARG A 72 -8.03 7.53 11.87
CA ARG A 72 -7.94 6.10 11.60
C ARG A 72 -8.99 5.74 10.56
N ASP A 73 -8.55 5.19 9.44
CA ASP A 73 -9.40 4.92 8.29
C ASP A 73 -8.82 3.80 7.40
N SER A 74 -9.59 3.35 6.42
CA SER A 74 -9.13 2.47 5.35
C SER A 74 -8.46 3.25 4.21
N ILE A 75 -7.45 2.64 3.59
CA ILE A 75 -6.82 3.07 2.35
C ILE A 75 -7.11 2.00 1.31
N GLU A 76 -7.93 2.31 0.31
CA GLU A 76 -8.39 1.28 -0.64
C GLU A 76 -7.31 0.83 -1.64
N ARG A 77 -6.48 1.75 -2.13
CA ARG A 77 -5.47 1.48 -3.17
C ARG A 77 -4.13 2.13 -2.85
N LEU A 78 -3.50 1.67 -1.77
CA LEU A 78 -2.12 2.05 -1.42
C LEU A 78 -1.13 1.36 -2.37
N PRO A 79 -0.36 2.09 -3.20
CA PRO A 79 0.70 1.46 -3.97
C PRO A 79 1.84 1.01 -3.04
N VAL A 80 2.16 -0.28 -3.07
CA VAL A 80 3.20 -0.87 -2.20
C VAL A 80 4.45 -1.33 -2.95
N GLY A 81 4.40 -1.29 -4.27
CA GLY A 81 5.52 -1.68 -5.12
C GLY A 81 5.10 -1.88 -6.56
N ARG A 82 6.00 -2.46 -7.36
CA ARG A 82 5.75 -2.79 -8.76
C ARG A 82 6.38 -4.11 -9.16
N ILE A 83 5.82 -4.71 -10.21
CA ILE A 83 6.37 -5.89 -10.87
C ILE A 83 7.06 -5.46 -12.16
N VAL A 84 8.32 -5.85 -12.33
CA VAL A 84 9.11 -5.64 -13.54
C VAL A 84 9.81 -6.94 -13.89
N ASN A 85 9.58 -7.47 -15.09
CA ASN A 85 10.19 -8.74 -15.55
C ASN A 85 9.99 -9.92 -14.57
N ASP A 86 8.75 -10.09 -14.08
CA ASP A 86 8.38 -11.11 -13.07
C ASP A 86 9.03 -10.93 -11.67
N ASP A 87 9.81 -9.87 -11.44
CA ASP A 87 10.39 -9.53 -10.14
C ASP A 87 9.62 -8.39 -9.45
N PHE A 88 9.43 -8.51 -8.14
CA PHE A 88 8.79 -7.48 -7.31
C PHE A 88 9.80 -6.50 -6.74
N TYR A 89 9.47 -5.22 -6.83
CA TYR A 89 10.24 -4.10 -6.30
C TYR A 89 9.34 -3.32 -5.35
N PRO A 90 9.55 -3.40 -4.02
CA PRO A 90 8.78 -2.63 -3.05
C PRO A 90 9.04 -1.13 -3.22
N TYR A 91 8.03 -0.32 -2.90
CA TYR A 91 8.22 1.11 -2.73
C TYR A 91 8.73 1.41 -1.33
N ASP A 92 9.53 2.48 -1.22
CA ASP A 92 9.98 2.97 0.07
C ASP A 92 8.80 3.66 0.76
N PRO A 93 8.38 3.23 1.97
CA PRO A 93 7.29 3.86 2.71
C PRO A 93 7.60 5.31 3.13
N GLU A 94 8.89 5.68 3.21
CA GLU A 94 9.30 7.05 3.51
C GLU A 94 9.14 7.99 2.30
N ASP A 95 9.16 7.45 1.07
CA ASP A 95 8.86 8.22 -0.13
C ASP A 95 7.39 8.65 -0.14
N VAL A 96 7.14 9.90 -0.57
CA VAL A 96 5.79 10.45 -0.62
C VAL A 96 4.96 9.75 -1.70
N GLN A 97 3.95 8.99 -1.28
CA GLN A 97 3.06 8.24 -2.16
C GLN A 97 1.75 8.98 -2.46
N TRP A 98 1.24 8.75 -3.66
CA TRP A 98 -0.11 9.09 -4.09
C TRP A 98 -0.95 7.81 -4.09
N LEU A 99 -2.25 7.92 -3.86
CA LEU A 99 -3.12 6.75 -4.06
C LEU A 99 -3.31 6.50 -5.55
N VAL A 100 -3.42 5.23 -5.91
CA VAL A 100 -3.77 4.85 -7.27
C VAL A 100 -5.29 4.99 -7.38
N GLU A 101 -5.77 5.87 -8.26
CA GLU A 101 -7.19 5.93 -8.59
C GLU A 101 -7.59 4.61 -9.26
N PRO A 102 -8.75 4.00 -8.91
CA PRO A 102 -9.22 2.83 -9.64
C PRO A 102 -9.39 3.22 -11.11
N ASP A 103 -8.82 2.44 -12.04
CA ASP A 103 -8.91 2.62 -13.50
C ASP A 103 -10.19 3.37 -13.92
N GLY A 104 -10.04 4.68 -14.10
CA GLY A 104 -11.12 5.61 -14.41
C GLY A 104 -10.63 6.49 -15.54
N GLU A 105 -11.13 6.22 -16.75
CA GLU A 105 -11.07 7.08 -17.94
C GLU A 105 -9.79 7.93 -18.06
N ARG A 106 -8.78 7.38 -18.72
CA ARG A 106 -7.61 8.14 -19.18
C ARG A 106 -8.10 9.39 -19.93
N PRO A 107 -7.64 10.62 -19.61
CA PRO A 107 -7.86 11.75 -20.51
C PRO A 107 -7.15 11.56 -21.86
#